data_AF-A0A930WIT8-F1
#
_entry.id   AF-A0A930WIT8-F1
#
_cell.length_a   1.000
_cell.length_b   1.000
_cell.length_c   1.000
_cell.angle_alpha   90.00
_cell.angle_beta   90.00
_cell.angle_gamma   90.00
#
_symmetry.space_group_name_H-M   'P 1'
#
loop_
_entity.id
_entity.type
_entity.pdbx_description
1 polymer ?
#
loop_
_entity_poly.entity_id
_entity_poly.type
_entity_poly.pdbx_seq_one_letter_code
_entity_poly.pdbx_strand_id
1 'polypeptide(L)'
;PEAVENSRKNAEINGIANASYVCAPAEEAIQNWLKEGIQADVILVDPPRKGLTESFIKASVSMEPKKITYISCNVATMARDIKLYQELGYELKKVQPVDLFPQTHHVECVALLVRAEASAK
;
A
#
# COMPACT_ATOMS: atom_id res chain seq x y z
N PRO A 1 12.36 -13.45 6.21
CA PRO A 1 12.74 -14.43 5.16
C PRO A 1 11.68 -15.51 4.93
N GLU A 2 11.26 -16.23 5.99
CA GLU A 2 10.31 -17.34 5.90
C GLU A 2 8.99 -16.99 5.20
N ALA A 3 8.38 -15.84 5.52
CA ALA A 3 7.16 -15.39 4.87
C ALA A 3 7.32 -15.23 3.34
N VAL A 4 8.49 -14.77 2.87
CA VAL A 4 8.79 -14.62 1.44
C VAL A 4 8.96 -15.98 0.76
N GLU A 5 9.57 -16.95 1.44
CA GLU A 5 9.66 -18.33 0.94
C GLU A 5 8.27 -18.98 0.83
N ASN A 6 7.40 -18.76 1.82
CA ASN A 6 6.02 -19.21 1.78
C ASN A 6 5.24 -18.56 0.63
N SER A 7 5.45 -17.26 0.37
CA SER A 7 4.85 -16.60 -0.80
C SER A 7 5.27 -17.22 -2.13
N ARG A 8 6.57 -17.58 -2.28
CA ARG A 8 7.07 -18.27 -3.49
C ARG A 8 6.45 -19.66 -3.65
N LYS A 9 6.40 -20.44 -2.57
CA LYS A 9 5.74 -21.77 -2.57
C LYS A 9 4.25 -21.65 -2.92
N ASN A 10 3.56 -20.66 -2.37
CA ASN A 10 2.15 -20.43 -2.68
C ASN A 10 1.94 -20.06 -4.16
N ALA A 11 2.81 -19.24 -4.74
CA ALA A 11 2.76 -18.94 -6.16
C ALA A 11 2.97 -20.20 -7.02
N GLU A 12 3.94 -21.05 -6.67
CA GLU A 12 4.21 -22.32 -7.35
C GLU A 12 3.01 -23.28 -7.28
N ILE A 13 2.44 -23.49 -6.09
CA ILE A 13 1.27 -24.35 -5.88
C ILE A 13 0.07 -23.92 -6.76
N ASN A 14 -0.07 -22.62 -6.99
CA ASN A 14 -1.17 -22.06 -7.78
C ASN A 14 -0.80 -21.81 -9.26
N GLY A 15 0.40 -22.19 -9.71
CA GLY A 15 0.85 -21.96 -11.09
C GLY A 15 0.98 -20.47 -11.47
N ILE A 16 1.21 -19.59 -10.49
CA ILE A 16 1.34 -18.14 -10.69
C ILE A 16 2.79 -17.81 -11.07
N ALA A 17 3.03 -17.51 -12.35
CA ALA A 17 4.36 -17.19 -12.86
C ALA A 17 4.66 -15.68 -12.92
N ASN A 18 3.68 -14.81 -12.67
CA ASN A 18 3.78 -13.35 -12.79
C ASN A 18 3.85 -12.62 -11.44
N ALA A 19 4.24 -13.32 -10.36
CA ALA A 19 4.43 -12.74 -9.04
C ALA A 19 5.89 -12.88 -8.59
N SER A 20 6.52 -11.76 -8.22
CA SER A 20 7.90 -11.69 -7.75
C SER A 20 7.94 -11.20 -6.31
N TYR A 21 8.81 -11.79 -5.48
CA TYR A 21 8.89 -11.50 -4.05
C TYR A 21 10.32 -11.18 -3.61
N VAL A 22 10.46 -10.08 -2.86
CA VAL A 22 11.72 -9.59 -2.30
C VAL A 22 11.61 -9.53 -0.78
N CYS A 23 12.69 -9.91 -0.08
CA CYS A 23 12.78 -9.79 1.38
C CYS A 23 13.68 -8.60 1.73
N ALA A 24 13.10 -7.40 1.77
CA ALA A 24 13.80 -6.16 2.09
C ALA A 24 12.83 -5.17 2.77
N PRO A 25 13.34 -4.12 3.46
CA PRO A 25 12.54 -2.96 3.78
C PRO A 25 11.84 -2.42 2.53
N ALA A 26 10.58 -2.00 2.67
CA ALA A 26 9.78 -1.65 1.51
C ALA A 26 10.32 -0.41 0.79
N GLU A 27 10.88 0.56 1.52
CA GLU A 27 11.57 1.72 0.95
C GLU A 27 12.76 1.30 0.08
N GLU A 28 13.58 0.35 0.54
CA GLU A 28 14.72 -0.15 -0.22
C GLU A 28 14.27 -0.90 -1.49
N ALA A 29 13.24 -1.74 -1.36
CA ALA A 29 12.67 -2.46 -2.50
C ALA A 29 12.13 -1.50 -3.57
N ILE A 30 11.37 -0.47 -3.15
CA ILE A 30 10.85 0.57 -4.04
C ILE A 30 11.99 1.28 -4.78
N GLN A 31 13.05 1.68 -4.07
CA GLN A 31 14.19 2.36 -4.69
C GLN A 31 14.94 1.47 -5.70
N ASN A 32 15.08 0.18 -5.40
CA ASN A 32 15.72 -0.76 -6.31
C ASN A 32 14.86 -0.99 -7.57
N TRP A 33 13.55 -1.16 -7.41
CA TRP A 33 12.62 -1.28 -8.54
C TRP A 33 12.63 -0.04 -9.44
N LEU A 34 12.68 1.16 -8.87
CA LEU A 34 12.82 2.40 -9.65
C LEU A 34 14.12 2.43 -10.46
N LYS A 35 15.25 1.99 -9.88
CA LYS A 35 16.54 1.88 -10.58
C LYS A 35 16.51 0.83 -11.70
N GLU A 36 15.72 -0.23 -11.52
CA GLU A 36 15.48 -1.27 -12.52
C GLU A 36 14.47 -0.83 -13.60
N GLY A 37 13.91 0.37 -13.49
CA GLY A 37 12.92 0.91 -14.43
C GLY A 37 11.50 0.36 -14.23
N ILE A 38 11.23 -0.30 -13.10
CA ILE A 38 9.90 -0.80 -12.74
C ILE A 38 9.07 0.36 -12.19
N GLN A 39 7.94 0.62 -12.83
CA GLN A 39 6.93 1.57 -12.36
C GLN A 39 5.64 0.82 -12.03
N ALA A 40 5.03 1.15 -10.90
CA ALA A 40 3.79 0.53 -10.45
C ALA A 40 2.60 1.42 -10.80
N ASP A 41 1.59 0.88 -11.51
CA ASP A 41 0.32 1.57 -11.71
C ASP A 41 -0.50 1.65 -10.41
N VAL A 42 -0.35 0.66 -9.53
CA VAL A 42 -1.12 0.50 -8.30
C VAL A 42 -0.22 0.03 -7.17
N ILE A 43 -0.39 0.61 -5.99
CA ILE A 43 0.22 0.14 -4.74
C ILE A 43 -0.89 -0.38 -3.82
N LEU A 44 -0.69 -1.56 -3.23
CA LEU A 44 -1.54 -2.11 -2.17
C LEU A 44 -0.72 -2.18 -0.88
N VAL A 45 -1.28 -1.67 0.22
CA VAL A 45 -0.64 -1.68 1.53
C VAL A 45 -1.60 -2.13 2.61
N ASP A 46 -1.12 -3.03 3.45
CA ASP A 46 -1.79 -3.54 4.66
C ASP A 46 -0.80 -3.45 5.84
N PRO A 47 -0.58 -2.25 6.39
CA PRO A 47 0.39 -2.05 7.45
C PRO A 47 -0.08 -2.58 8.81
N PRO A 48 0.85 -2.78 9.76
CA PRO A 48 0.47 -3.05 11.15
C PRO A 48 -0.26 -1.85 11.78
N ARG A 49 -0.80 -2.03 12.99
CA ARG A 49 -1.59 -1.02 13.74
C ARG A 49 -0.95 0.38 13.90
N LYS A 50 0.37 0.52 13.70
CA LYS A 50 1.10 1.80 13.74
C LYS A 50 0.92 2.64 12.46
N GLY A 51 0.34 2.07 11.41
CA GLY A 51 0.26 2.66 10.08
C GLY A 51 1.60 2.66 9.35
N LEU A 52 1.72 3.50 8.33
CA LEU A 52 2.91 3.67 7.52
C LEU A 52 3.88 4.69 8.14
N THR A 53 5.15 4.55 7.80
CA THR A 53 6.16 5.57 8.06
C THR A 53 6.06 6.69 7.02
N GLU A 54 6.46 7.91 7.40
CA GLU A 54 6.55 9.03 6.46
C GLU A 54 7.52 8.73 5.29
N SER A 55 8.63 8.02 5.57
CA SER A 55 9.59 7.56 4.57
C SER A 55 8.95 6.66 3.53
N PHE A 56 8.15 5.69 3.97
CA PHE A 56 7.43 4.80 3.07
C PHE A 56 6.41 5.56 2.23
N ILE A 57 5.61 6.44 2.84
CA ILE A 57 4.60 7.22 2.12
C ILE A 57 5.28 8.02 1.00
N LYS A 58 6.36 8.75 1.30
CA LYS A 58 7.14 9.50 0.29
C LYS A 58 7.74 8.60 -0.80
N ALA A 59 8.33 7.46 -0.43
CA ALA A 59 8.87 6.50 -1.40
C ALA A 59 7.77 5.93 -2.31
N SER A 60 6.62 5.58 -1.75
CA SER A 60 5.47 5.07 -2.51
C SER A 60 4.93 6.10 -3.50
N VAL A 61 4.91 7.39 -3.11
CA VAL A 61 4.53 8.49 -4.01
C VAL A 61 5.56 8.71 -5.12
N SER A 62 6.86 8.51 -4.88
CA SER A 62 7.90 8.66 -5.91
C SER A 62 7.82 7.60 -7.02
N MET A 63 7.09 6.50 -6.81
CA MET A 63 6.75 5.57 -7.89
C MET A 63 5.61 6.07 -8.79
N GLU A 64 4.99 7.18 -8.39
CA GLU A 64 3.88 7.85 -9.07
C GLU A 64 2.67 6.96 -9.44
N PRO A 65 2.23 6.01 -8.59
CA PRO A 65 1.12 5.13 -8.93
C PRO A 65 -0.17 5.92 -9.19
N LYS A 66 -0.99 5.42 -10.10
CA LYS A 66 -2.31 5.99 -10.38
C LYS A 66 -3.25 5.80 -9.17
N LYS A 67 -3.07 4.69 -8.43
CA LYS A 67 -3.93 4.32 -7.30
C LYS A 67 -3.14 3.75 -6.14
N ILE A 68 -3.59 4.05 -4.92
CA ILE A 68 -3.11 3.42 -3.69
C ILE A 68 -4.32 2.85 -2.97
N THR A 69 -4.30 1.54 -2.70
CA THR A 69 -5.31 0.87 -1.87
C THR A 69 -4.71 0.61 -0.50
N TYR A 70 -5.27 1.27 0.51
CA TYR A 70 -4.82 1.18 1.90
C TYR A 70 -5.82 0.32 2.67
N ILE A 71 -5.37 -0.80 3.22
CA ILE A 71 -6.13 -1.69 4.11
C ILE A 71 -5.66 -1.40 5.54
N SER A 72 -6.57 -1.24 6.50
CA SER A 72 -6.20 -0.84 7.85
C SER A 72 -7.09 -1.42 8.93
N CYS A 73 -6.44 -2.02 9.92
CA CYS A 73 -7.02 -2.41 11.20
C CYS A 73 -7.07 -1.28 12.25
N ASN A 74 -6.60 -0.07 11.90
CA ASN A 74 -6.60 1.11 12.78
C ASN A 74 -6.88 2.40 12.00
N VAL A 75 -8.15 2.81 12.03
CA VAL A 75 -8.65 4.00 11.32
C VAL A 75 -7.96 5.31 11.70
N ALA A 76 -7.41 5.42 12.92
CA ALA A 76 -6.73 6.64 13.38
C ALA A 76 -5.38 6.86 12.65
N THR A 77 -4.57 5.81 12.54
CA THR A 77 -3.31 5.88 11.79
C THR A 77 -3.56 5.95 10.29
N MET A 78 -4.60 5.28 9.78
CA MET A 78 -5.03 5.42 8.38
C MET A 78 -5.36 6.88 8.04
N ALA A 79 -6.13 7.59 8.88
CA ALA A 79 -6.48 8.99 8.66
C ALA A 79 -5.25 9.92 8.66
N ARG A 80 -4.29 9.69 9.57
CA ARG A 80 -3.00 10.41 9.60
C ARG A 80 -2.24 10.23 8.28
N ASP A 81 -2.14 8.99 7.81
CA ASP A 81 -1.37 8.64 6.63
C ASP A 81 -2.04 9.17 5.35
N ILE A 82 -3.37 9.06 5.25
CA ILE A 82 -4.17 9.63 4.15
C ILE A 82 -3.94 11.14 4.05
N LYS A 83 -3.90 11.85 5.18
CA LYS A 83 -3.62 13.30 5.16
C LYS A 83 -2.29 13.60 4.47
N LEU A 84 -1.23 12.86 4.80
CA LEU A 84 0.07 13.04 4.15
C LEU A 84 0.02 12.68 2.66
N TYR A 85 -0.69 11.61 2.28
CA TYR A 85 -0.93 11.31 0.86
C TYR A 85 -1.64 12.44 0.13
N GLN A 86 -2.59 13.12 0.78
CA GLN A 86 -3.29 14.28 0.22
C GLN A 86 -2.36 15.48 0.02
N GLU A 87 -1.49 15.76 0.99
CA GLU A 87 -0.44 16.77 0.87
C GLU A 87 0.54 16.48 -0.29
N LEU A 88 0.67 15.20 -0.65
CA LEU A 88 1.52 14.71 -1.75
C LEU A 88 0.75 14.45 -3.06
N GLY A 89 -0.45 15.01 -3.21
CA GLY A 89 -1.17 15.02 -4.49
C GLY A 89 -2.07 13.81 -4.76
N TYR A 90 -2.53 13.11 -3.72
CA TYR A 90 -3.56 12.08 -3.84
C TYR A 90 -4.90 12.54 -3.28
N GLU A 91 -5.98 11.96 -3.77
CA GLU A 91 -7.33 12.23 -3.28
C GLU A 91 -7.93 10.95 -2.73
N LEU A 92 -8.48 11.02 -1.52
CA LEU A 92 -9.30 9.95 -0.96
C LEU A 92 -10.61 9.87 -1.75
N LYS A 93 -10.82 8.77 -2.48
CA LYS A 93 -12.00 8.59 -3.32
C LYS A 93 -13.10 7.76 -2.68
N LYS A 94 -12.74 6.70 -1.97
CA LYS A 94 -13.70 5.75 -1.36
C LYS A 94 -13.14 5.17 -0.07
N VAL A 95 -14.04 4.85 0.85
CA VAL A 95 -13.74 4.18 2.13
C VAL A 95 -14.81 3.11 2.36
N GLN A 96 -14.40 1.89 2.67
CA GLN A 96 -15.27 0.75 2.96
C GLN A 96 -14.82 0.07 4.25
N PRO A 97 -15.54 0.24 5.37
CA PRO A 97 -15.34 -0.57 6.57
C PRO A 97 -15.69 -2.04 6.32
N VAL A 98 -15.00 -2.96 6.96
CA VAL A 98 -15.24 -4.41 6.92
C VAL A 98 -15.27 -4.91 8.36
N ASP A 99 -16.33 -5.65 8.72
CA ASP A 99 -16.41 -6.30 10.03
C ASP A 99 -15.60 -7.61 10.02
N LEU A 100 -14.27 -7.48 10.08
CA LEU A 100 -13.36 -8.62 10.10
C LEU A 100 -13.33 -9.32 11.47
N PHE A 101 -13.68 -8.60 12.54
CA PHE A 101 -13.69 -9.10 13.91
C PHE A 101 -15.03 -8.81 14.59
N PRO A 102 -16.11 -9.53 14.23
CA PRO A 102 -17.42 -9.34 14.82
C PRO A 102 -17.40 -9.47 16.34
N GLN A 103 -18.28 -8.74 17.01
CA GLN A 103 -18.37 -8.70 18.49
C GLN A 103 -17.14 -8.10 19.18
N THR A 104 -16.26 -7.43 18.45
CA THR A 104 -15.14 -6.68 19.01
C THR A 104 -15.25 -5.19 18.70
N HIS A 105 -14.34 -4.38 19.26
CA HIS A 105 -14.25 -2.95 18.94
C HIS A 105 -13.39 -2.68 17.69
N HIS A 106 -12.79 -3.70 17.08
CA HIS A 106 -11.91 -3.54 15.94
C HIS A 106 -12.70 -3.19 14.69
N VAL A 107 -12.15 -2.26 13.89
CA VAL A 107 -12.71 -1.85 12.60
C VAL A 107 -11.62 -2.03 11.57
N GLU A 108 -11.82 -2.98 10.66
CA GLU A 108 -11.02 -3.08 9.44
C GLU A 108 -11.60 -2.12 8.40
N CYS A 109 -10.76 -1.50 7.60
CA CYS A 109 -11.21 -0.54 6.61
C CYS A 109 -10.32 -0.54 5.37
N VAL A 110 -10.95 -0.38 4.20
CA VAL A 110 -10.24 -0.23 2.93
C VAL A 110 -10.48 1.17 2.38
N ALA A 111 -9.42 1.91 2.13
CA ALA A 111 -9.44 3.23 1.52
C ALA A 111 -8.81 3.19 0.12
N LEU A 112 -9.47 3.84 -0.84
CA LEU A 112 -8.94 4.06 -2.18
C LEU A 112 -8.47 5.51 -2.30
N LEU A 113 -7.17 5.68 -2.57
CA LEU A 113 -6.59 6.95 -2.96
C LEU A 113 -6.25 6.92 -4.46
N VAL A 114 -6.53 8.03 -5.15
CA VAL A 114 -6.23 8.19 -6.58
C VAL A 114 -5.38 9.44 -6.75
N ARG A 115 -4.36 9.38 -7.59
CA ARG A 115 -3.51 10.54 -7.91
C ARG A 115 -4.40 11.66 -8.46
N ALA A 116 -4.30 12.87 -7.89
CA ALA A 116 -5.03 14.02 -8.39
C ALA A 116 -4.60 14.29 -9.84
N GLU A 117 -5.55 14.65 -10.70
CA GLU A 117 -5.18 15.20 -11.99
C GLU A 117 -4.46 16.53 -11.75
N ALA A 118 -3.33 16.73 -12.42
CA ALA A 118 -2.68 18.03 -12.42
C ALA A 118 -3.70 19.03 -12.99
N SER A 119 -4.32 19.84 -12.12
CA SER A 119 -5.18 20.92 -12.57
C SER A 119 -4.32 21.78 -13.48
N ALA A 120 -4.63 21.80 -14.77
CA ALA A 120 -4.06 22.78 -15.70
C ALA A 120 -4.34 24.15 -15.11
N LYS A 121 -3.30 24.79 -14.55
CA LYS A 121 -3.33 26.21 -14.21
C LYS A 121 -3.08 27.02 -15.45
#